data_AF-A0AAQ3M9G9-F1
#
_entry.id   AF-A0AAQ3M9G9-F1
#
_cell.length_a   1.000
_cell.length_b   1.000
_cell.length_c   1.000
_cell.angle_alpha   90.00
_cell.angle_beta   90.00
_cell.angle_gamma   90.00
#
_symmetry.space_group_name_H-M   'P 1'
#
loop_
_entity.id
_entity.type
_entity.pdbx_description
1 polymer ?
#
loop_
_entity_poly.entity_id
_entity_poly.type
_entity_poly.pdbx_seq_one_letter_code
_entity_poly.pdbx_strand_id
1 'polypeptide(L)'
;MDNADFDDLDHLLGGDEMLYDPFEGPLTSSMPPESNEYQSMSLTSNPGEPIGLAVDISNELTRQLCSSERLSFGPKTDVKAKIEAIFDEMLDALLHKQDQLSLTLKVRRRQRAQQHSTANEVREKQITFPGKTPEEAWRFSVVVRILELVHVALRDDVVLSKRDIYYRDPALFGSQAYVDRYIDDIAYTFGTTRSALNITAAAKGLIVGAAVFCRKDGSLIEVRNDNRGVLVPPLADLLSADLTNVKWVLVVEKEATFRSIASSPFWKVLSSRGIAITAKGYPDIASRDLLNFLVTPTIRNGFASPTVYGLMDFDPDGIAIMSTYREGSIALAHEGETLCVPQMKWLGLRSEHILLVQDTTHGSQGLLRLTDRDRKKAREMLQDYLASSATGDEIASELQRMLMLNVKAELQLLDAIPNGIERLLETAVAVNEA
;
A
#
# COMPACT_ATOMS: atom_id res chain seq x y z
N MET A 1 39.12 5.34 -26.30
CA MET A 1 38.46 4.95 -27.55
C MET A 1 37.12 4.40 -27.15
N ASP A 2 36.11 5.16 -27.57
CA ASP A 2 34.77 5.21 -27.05
C ASP A 2 33.95 3.94 -27.31
N ASN A 3 32.95 3.72 -26.46
CA ASN A 3 31.68 3.03 -26.74
C ASN A 3 30.81 3.22 -25.49
N ALA A 4 30.11 4.36 -25.36
CA ALA A 4 28.79 4.63 -25.94
C ALA A 4 27.68 3.89 -25.19
N ASP A 5 26.99 4.67 -24.35
CA ASP A 5 25.80 4.33 -23.59
C ASP A 5 24.68 3.81 -24.51
N PHE A 6 24.18 2.61 -24.22
CA PHE A 6 22.97 2.04 -24.81
C PHE A 6 21.83 2.18 -23.80
N ASP A 7 21.09 3.29 -23.89
CA ASP A 7 19.74 3.43 -23.34
C ASP A 7 18.87 4.04 -24.44
N ASP A 8 18.48 3.19 -25.40
CA ASP A 8 17.42 3.45 -26.37
C ASP A 8 16.90 2.10 -26.83
N LEU A 9 15.71 1.71 -26.37
CA LEU A 9 14.88 0.67 -26.98
C LEU A 9 13.46 0.73 -26.39
N ASP A 10 12.76 1.82 -26.71
CA ASP A 10 11.33 1.78 -26.97
C ASP A 10 11.15 1.65 -28.49
N HIS A 11 10.50 0.55 -28.93
CA HIS A 11 9.57 0.47 -30.06
C HIS A 11 9.43 -0.98 -30.56
N LEU A 12 8.24 -1.55 -30.35
CA LEU A 12 7.62 -2.44 -31.33
C LEU A 12 6.11 -2.21 -31.26
N LEU A 13 5.63 -1.39 -32.21
CA LEU A 13 4.24 -1.21 -32.58
C LEU A 13 3.73 -2.42 -33.37
N GLY A 14 2.42 -2.65 -33.31
CA GLY A 14 1.64 -2.98 -34.50
C GLY A 14 0.74 -4.20 -34.38
N GLY A 15 -0.58 -3.95 -34.46
CA GLY A 15 -1.58 -4.98 -34.71
C GLY A 15 -3.00 -4.50 -34.47
N ASP A 16 -3.52 -3.68 -35.39
CA ASP A 16 -4.95 -3.38 -35.56
C ASP A 16 -5.79 -4.66 -35.59
N GLU A 17 -6.93 -4.67 -34.90
CA GLU A 17 -8.11 -5.39 -35.37
C GLU A 17 -9.40 -4.71 -34.85
N MET A 18 -10.06 -4.02 -35.76
CA MET A 18 -11.42 -3.53 -35.67
C MET A 18 -12.40 -4.70 -35.73
N LEU A 19 -13.34 -4.81 -34.77
CA LEU A 19 -14.56 -5.60 -34.95
C LEU A 19 -15.71 -5.14 -34.03
N TYR A 20 -16.68 -4.49 -34.67
CA TYR A 20 -18.14 -4.51 -34.48
C TYR A 20 -18.74 -4.48 -33.06
N ASP A 21 -19.42 -3.36 -32.81
CA ASP A 21 -20.52 -3.20 -31.85
C ASP A 21 -21.87 -3.45 -32.57
N PRO A 22 -22.80 -4.24 -31.99
CA PRO A 22 -24.19 -4.01 -32.31
C PRO A 22 -25.10 -4.21 -31.08
N PHE A 23 -25.64 -3.14 -30.49
CA PHE A 23 -27.00 -3.16 -29.91
C PHE A 23 -27.57 -1.73 -29.82
N GLU A 24 -28.34 -1.32 -30.84
CA GLU A 24 -29.32 -0.24 -30.74
C GLU A 24 -30.70 -0.80 -30.35
N GLY A 25 -31.39 -0.09 -29.45
CA GLY A 25 -32.81 -0.29 -29.15
C GLY A 25 -33.29 0.59 -27.98
N PRO A 26 -34.32 1.44 -28.14
CA PRO A 26 -34.48 2.68 -27.34
C PRO A 26 -35.48 2.55 -26.18
N LEU A 27 -35.32 3.37 -25.14
CA LEU A 27 -36.38 3.64 -24.16
C LEU A 27 -36.48 5.13 -23.82
N THR A 28 -37.72 5.60 -23.91
CA THR A 28 -38.20 6.97 -23.87
C THR A 28 -38.74 7.37 -22.49
N SER A 29 -38.86 8.69 -22.28
CA SER A 29 -39.77 9.40 -21.34
C SER A 29 -39.39 9.35 -19.85
N SER A 30 -39.63 10.35 -19.01
CA SER A 30 -40.13 11.72 -19.11
C SER A 30 -40.05 12.30 -17.69
N MET A 31 -39.54 13.53 -17.53
CA MET A 31 -39.65 14.30 -16.28
C MET A 31 -41.11 14.67 -15.97
N PRO A 32 -41.45 14.84 -14.68
CA PRO A 32 -42.45 15.82 -14.26
C PRO A 32 -41.86 16.89 -13.29
N PRO A 33 -42.58 18.00 -13.07
CA PRO A 33 -41.99 19.32 -12.80
C PRO A 33 -42.02 19.78 -11.33
N GLU A 34 -41.37 20.92 -11.13
CA GLU A 34 -41.30 21.77 -9.94
C GLU A 34 -42.66 22.18 -9.35
N SER A 35 -42.68 22.36 -8.02
CA SER A 35 -43.66 23.21 -7.33
C SER A 35 -42.97 24.03 -6.24
N ASN A 36 -42.95 25.35 -6.45
CA ASN A 36 -42.67 26.39 -5.47
C ASN A 36 -43.73 26.41 -4.37
N GLU A 37 -43.31 26.62 -3.12
CA GLU A 37 -44.14 27.30 -2.12
C GLU A 37 -43.39 28.46 -1.47
N TYR A 38 -44.11 29.58 -1.41
CA TYR A 38 -43.75 30.90 -0.94
C TYR A 38 -43.64 30.95 0.59
N GLN A 39 -42.71 31.74 1.13
CA GLN A 39 -43.09 32.78 2.08
C GLN A 39 -42.03 33.88 2.21
N SER A 40 -42.47 35.11 1.93
CA SER A 40 -41.79 36.38 2.14
C SER A 40 -42.61 37.24 3.11
N MET A 41 -41.93 37.92 4.04
CA MET A 41 -42.37 39.17 4.71
C MET A 41 -41.08 39.89 5.17
N SER A 42 -40.58 40.97 4.52
CA SER A 42 -41.00 42.40 4.54
C SER A 42 -40.72 43.08 5.91
N LEU A 43 -40.15 44.28 6.13
CA LEU A 43 -39.63 45.49 5.44
C LEU A 43 -38.66 46.19 6.48
N THR A 44 -37.71 47.10 6.21
CA THR A 44 -37.87 48.51 5.81
C THR A 44 -36.50 49.21 5.57
N SER A 45 -36.48 50.15 4.63
CA SER A 45 -35.49 51.21 4.27
C SER A 45 -35.27 52.27 5.39
N ASN A 46 -34.30 53.21 5.47
CA ASN A 46 -33.47 53.97 4.51
C ASN A 46 -32.40 54.86 5.30
N PRO A 47 -31.70 55.91 4.77
CA PRO A 47 -30.26 55.95 4.41
C PRO A 47 -29.38 57.03 5.14
N GLY A 48 -28.06 57.07 4.91
CA GLY A 48 -27.19 58.22 5.22
C GLY A 48 -25.67 57.97 5.41
N GLU A 49 -24.89 58.14 4.33
CA GLU A 49 -23.51 58.68 4.12
C GLU A 49 -22.54 59.05 5.30
N PRO A 50 -21.21 59.30 5.09
CA PRO A 50 -20.12 58.36 4.74
C PRO A 50 -18.89 58.49 5.70
N ILE A 51 -18.13 57.42 6.00
CA ILE A 51 -16.82 57.57 6.66
C ILE A 51 -15.80 56.58 6.08
N GLY A 52 -15.00 57.06 5.12
CA GLY A 52 -13.71 56.45 4.81
C GLY A 52 -12.70 56.87 5.88
N LEU A 53 -12.04 55.87 6.51
CA LEU A 53 -10.74 55.96 7.21
C LEU A 53 -10.35 54.69 8.02
N ALA A 54 -11.03 53.54 7.85
CA ALA A 54 -10.79 52.34 8.67
C ALA A 54 -10.06 51.17 7.96
N VAL A 55 -9.54 51.35 6.74
CA VAL A 55 -8.98 50.23 5.95
C VAL A 55 -7.47 50.00 6.18
N ASP A 56 -6.73 50.98 6.71
CA ASP A 56 -5.27 50.86 6.81
C ASP A 56 -4.73 50.32 8.15
N ILE A 57 -5.55 50.21 9.20
CA ILE A 57 -5.08 49.71 10.51
C ILE A 57 -5.20 48.18 10.63
N SER A 58 -6.13 47.55 9.87
CA SER A 58 -6.27 46.09 9.89
C SER A 58 -5.14 45.37 9.12
N ASN A 59 -4.53 46.00 8.12
CA ASN A 59 -3.49 45.36 7.31
C ASN A 59 -2.11 45.33 8.02
N GLU A 60 -1.81 46.32 8.88
CA GLU A 60 -0.54 46.38 9.61
C GLU A 60 -0.51 45.39 10.80
N LEU A 61 -1.63 45.26 11.52
CA LEU A 61 -1.79 44.28 12.60
C LEU A 61 -1.81 42.83 12.09
N THR A 62 -2.41 42.59 10.91
CA THR A 62 -2.40 41.25 10.27
C THR A 62 -1.00 40.87 9.76
N ARG A 63 -0.17 41.85 9.37
CA ARG A 63 1.24 41.60 8.97
C ARG A 63 2.17 41.38 10.15
N GLN A 64 1.94 42.03 11.29
CA GLN A 64 2.77 41.84 12.50
C GLN A 64 2.44 40.58 13.30
N LEU A 65 1.21 40.04 13.19
CA LEU A 65 0.86 38.73 13.78
C LEU A 65 1.39 37.54 12.98
N CYS A 66 1.88 37.76 11.75
CA CYS A 66 2.33 36.69 10.85
C CYS A 66 3.84 36.38 10.95
N SER A 67 4.59 37.02 11.86
CA SER A 67 6.04 36.87 11.97
C SER A 67 6.53 36.08 13.18
N SER A 68 5.65 35.49 14.00
CA SER A 68 6.09 34.60 15.08
C SER A 68 4.99 33.64 15.55
N GLU A 69 4.69 32.62 14.74
CA GLU A 69 4.20 31.32 15.22
C GLU A 69 4.19 30.34 14.03
N ARG A 70 5.13 29.40 13.99
CA ARG A 70 5.00 28.23 13.11
C ARG A 70 3.90 27.36 13.69
N LEU A 71 2.66 27.64 13.31
CA LEU A 71 1.54 26.72 13.49
C LEU A 71 1.94 25.41 12.79
N SER A 72 2.20 24.36 13.57
CA SER A 72 2.43 23.03 13.01
C SER A 72 1.10 22.49 12.50
N PHE A 73 0.75 22.89 11.28
CA PHE A 73 -0.36 22.31 10.53
C PHE A 73 -0.16 20.79 10.43
N GLY A 74 -1.25 20.03 10.55
CA GLY A 74 -1.20 18.59 10.35
C GLY A 74 -0.67 18.23 8.96
N PRO A 75 -0.11 17.02 8.77
CA PRO A 75 0.52 16.64 7.51
C PRO A 75 -0.43 16.72 6.30
N LYS A 76 -1.73 16.43 6.47
CA LYS A 76 -2.74 16.59 5.40
C LYS A 76 -2.98 18.05 5.01
N THR A 77 -3.02 18.97 5.98
CA THR A 77 -3.23 20.41 5.74
C THR A 77 -2.04 21.05 5.03
N ASP A 78 -0.82 20.64 5.36
CA ASP A 78 0.40 21.08 4.66
C ASP A 78 0.42 20.60 3.20
N VAL A 79 0.04 19.34 2.95
CA VAL A 79 -0.09 18.82 1.58
C VAL A 79 -1.11 19.60 0.77
N LYS A 80 -2.30 19.87 1.34
CA LYS A 80 -3.35 20.62 0.66
C LYS A 80 -2.85 22.01 0.26
N ALA A 81 -2.20 22.74 1.18
CA ALA A 81 -1.64 24.06 0.92
C ALA A 81 -0.55 24.04 -0.18
N LYS A 82 0.29 22.99 -0.21
CA LYS A 82 1.29 22.81 -1.28
C LYS A 82 0.66 22.60 -2.66
N ILE A 83 -0.44 21.85 -2.73
CA ILE A 83 -1.17 21.66 -4.00
C ILE A 83 -1.84 22.96 -4.44
N GLU A 84 -2.45 23.69 -3.50
CA GLU A 84 -3.07 24.99 -3.77
C GLU A 84 -2.04 26.01 -4.28
N ALA A 85 -0.86 26.08 -3.66
CA ALA A 85 0.23 26.93 -4.14
C ALA A 85 0.66 26.60 -5.57
N ILE A 86 0.74 25.31 -5.94
CA ILE A 86 1.03 24.88 -7.31
C ILE A 86 -0.05 25.36 -8.28
N PHE A 87 -1.33 25.23 -7.92
CA PHE A 87 -2.43 25.67 -8.77
C PHE A 87 -2.53 27.20 -8.86
N ASP A 88 -2.20 27.92 -7.80
CA ASP A 88 -2.11 29.39 -7.81
C ASP A 88 -0.98 29.86 -8.74
N GLU A 89 0.21 29.24 -8.68
CA GLU A 89 1.32 29.54 -9.60
C GLU A 89 0.92 29.28 -11.06
N MET A 90 0.20 28.19 -11.33
CA MET A 90 -0.32 27.88 -12.67
C MET A 90 -1.36 28.90 -13.12
N LEU A 91 -2.27 29.33 -12.23
CA LEU A 91 -3.29 30.33 -12.52
C LEU A 91 -2.65 31.69 -12.82
N ASP A 92 -1.67 32.11 -12.02
CA ASP A 92 -0.92 33.34 -12.22
C ASP A 92 -0.19 33.32 -13.57
N ALA A 93 0.45 32.21 -13.92
CA ALA A 93 1.10 32.07 -15.23
C ALA A 93 0.09 32.23 -16.39
N LEU A 94 -1.11 31.66 -16.27
CA LEU A 94 -2.17 31.82 -17.27
C LEU A 94 -2.70 33.26 -17.35
N LEU A 95 -2.92 33.91 -16.21
CA LEU A 95 -3.42 35.29 -16.14
C LEU A 95 -2.41 36.28 -16.73
N HIS A 96 -1.12 36.05 -16.50
CA HIS A 96 -0.03 36.88 -17.03
C HIS A 96 0.40 36.47 -18.46
N LYS A 97 -0.33 35.54 -19.10
CA LYS A 97 -0.06 35.02 -20.45
C LYS A 97 1.38 34.52 -20.61
N GLN A 98 1.89 33.82 -19.61
CA GLN A 98 3.15 33.11 -19.75
C GLN A 98 3.00 32.00 -20.79
N ASP A 99 4.01 31.83 -21.63
CA ASP A 99 3.98 30.85 -22.71
C ASP A 99 4.10 29.40 -22.21
N GLN A 100 4.48 29.20 -20.94
CA GLN A 100 4.76 27.88 -20.37
C GLN A 100 4.35 27.77 -18.90
N LEU A 101 3.76 26.64 -18.55
CA LEU A 101 3.55 26.16 -17.18
C LEU A 101 4.64 25.15 -16.84
N SER A 102 5.09 25.10 -15.58
CA SER A 102 6.10 24.14 -15.16
C SER A 102 5.80 23.54 -13.79
N LEU A 103 6.07 22.26 -13.64
CA LEU A 103 5.98 21.52 -12.39
C LEU A 103 7.31 20.83 -12.12
N THR A 104 7.86 21.00 -10.92
CA THR A 104 9.10 20.35 -10.52
C THR A 104 8.78 19.16 -9.62
N LEU A 105 9.12 17.95 -10.08
CA LEU A 105 9.01 16.73 -9.30
C LEU A 105 10.41 16.25 -8.89
N LYS A 106 10.57 15.87 -7.62
CA LYS A 106 11.75 15.14 -7.15
C LYS A 106 11.57 13.67 -7.51
N VAL A 107 12.52 13.09 -8.25
CA VAL A 107 12.46 11.70 -8.70
C VAL A 107 13.46 10.87 -7.90
N ARG A 108 12.99 9.71 -7.40
CA ARG A 108 13.86 8.78 -6.68
C ARG A 108 14.62 7.90 -7.66
N ARG A 109 15.96 7.88 -7.60
CA ARG A 109 16.73 6.82 -8.25
C ARG A 109 16.51 5.52 -7.45
N ARG A 110 16.13 4.42 -8.12
CA ARG A 110 16.34 3.08 -7.53
C ARG A 110 17.86 2.90 -7.41
N GLN A 111 18.42 3.12 -6.23
CA GLN A 111 19.80 2.70 -5.98
C GLN A 111 19.84 1.18 -6.13
N ARG A 112 20.64 0.69 -7.08
CA ARG A 112 21.23 -0.65 -6.95
C ARG A 112 22.06 -0.62 -5.68
N ALA A 113 21.98 -1.67 -4.86
CA ALA A 113 22.86 -1.87 -3.71
C ALA A 113 24.30 -2.06 -4.19
N GLN A 114 24.93 -0.99 -4.65
CA GLN A 114 26.35 -0.94 -4.97
C GLN A 114 26.86 0.45 -4.64
N GLN A 115 27.76 0.45 -3.67
CA GLN A 115 28.68 1.49 -3.24
C GLN A 115 28.16 2.44 -2.15
N HIS A 116 28.83 2.35 -1.01
CA HIS A 116 28.95 3.41 -0.02
C HIS A 116 29.38 4.71 -0.69
N SER A 117 28.42 5.60 -0.96
CA SER A 117 28.68 7.02 -1.07
C SER A 117 27.52 7.79 -0.43
N THR A 118 27.90 8.63 0.52
CA THR A 118 27.06 9.55 1.28
C THR A 118 26.58 10.68 0.38
N ALA A 119 25.44 10.50 -0.31
CA ALA A 119 24.49 11.52 -0.72
C ALA A 119 23.38 10.86 -1.56
N ASN A 120 22.12 10.92 -1.11
CA ASN A 120 20.98 10.75 -2.00
C ASN A 120 21.03 11.91 -3.01
N GLU A 121 21.60 11.72 -4.20
CA GLU A 121 21.46 12.70 -5.28
C GLU A 121 19.98 12.80 -5.66
N VAL A 122 19.33 13.87 -5.19
CA VAL A 122 17.97 14.22 -5.57
C VAL A 122 18.02 14.77 -6.98
N ARG A 123 17.46 14.03 -7.95
CA ARG A 123 17.23 14.58 -9.29
C ARG A 123 15.86 15.24 -9.33
N GLU A 124 15.86 16.52 -9.64
CA GLU A 124 14.66 17.28 -9.93
C GLU A 124 14.34 17.14 -11.43
N LYS A 125 13.10 16.76 -11.74
CA LYS A 125 12.59 16.70 -13.09
C LYS A 125 11.52 17.77 -13.23
N GLN A 126 11.81 18.76 -14.05
CA GLN A 126 10.82 19.75 -14.47
C GLN A 126 9.99 19.17 -15.61
N ILE A 127 8.67 19.28 -15.51
CA ILE A 127 7.72 18.88 -16.56
C ILE A 127 6.97 20.15 -16.95
N THR A 128 6.93 20.47 -18.23
CA THR A 128 6.34 21.71 -18.73
C THR A 128 5.13 21.48 -19.63
N PHE A 129 4.28 22.50 -19.73
CA PHE A 129 3.21 22.57 -20.72
C PHE A 129 3.19 23.95 -21.40
N PRO A 130 3.20 24.02 -22.74
CA PRO A 130 3.35 22.91 -23.68
C PRO A 130 4.74 22.25 -23.56
N GLY A 131 4.76 20.92 -23.52
CA GLY A 131 5.99 20.14 -23.50
C GLY A 131 6.68 20.12 -24.87
N LYS A 132 7.96 19.75 -24.93
CA LYS A 132 8.71 19.62 -26.20
C LYS A 132 8.22 18.45 -27.05
N THR A 133 7.65 17.45 -26.41
CA THR A 133 7.10 16.25 -27.05
C THR A 133 5.65 16.01 -26.60
N PRO A 134 4.84 15.29 -27.38
CA PRO A 134 3.50 14.86 -26.97
C PRO A 134 3.54 14.07 -25.65
N GLU A 135 4.59 13.28 -25.44
CA GLU A 135 4.78 12.52 -24.21
C GLU A 135 4.99 13.45 -23.01
N GLU A 136 5.78 14.51 -23.14
CA GLU A 136 6.00 15.47 -22.05
C GLU A 136 4.71 16.21 -21.67
N ALA A 137 3.93 16.63 -22.67
CA ALA A 137 2.61 17.24 -22.45
C ALA A 137 1.62 16.26 -21.80
N TRP A 138 1.65 14.99 -22.20
CA TRP A 138 0.87 13.93 -21.57
C TRP A 138 1.28 13.72 -20.10
N ARG A 139 2.58 13.64 -19.81
CA ARG A 139 3.10 13.49 -18.43
C ARG A 139 2.68 14.67 -17.56
N PHE A 140 2.71 15.91 -18.08
CA PHE A 140 2.21 17.09 -17.38
C PHE A 140 0.73 16.91 -17.00
N SER A 141 -0.09 16.52 -17.97
CA SER A 141 -1.53 16.30 -17.81
C SER A 141 -1.83 15.22 -16.76
N VAL A 142 -1.07 14.12 -16.76
CA VAL A 142 -1.18 13.05 -15.76
C VAL A 142 -0.90 13.57 -14.35
N VAL A 143 0.18 14.34 -14.16
CA VAL A 143 0.57 14.86 -12.85
C VAL A 143 -0.48 15.85 -12.33
N VAL A 144 -0.91 16.80 -13.16
CA VAL A 144 -1.98 17.77 -12.81
C VAL A 144 -3.26 17.04 -12.41
N ARG A 145 -3.66 16.02 -13.18
CA ARG A 145 -4.86 15.23 -12.87
C ARG A 145 -4.73 14.48 -11.54
N ILE A 146 -3.57 13.93 -11.22
CA ILE A 146 -3.33 13.28 -9.92
C ILE A 146 -3.39 14.31 -8.78
N LEU A 147 -2.77 15.48 -8.94
CA LEU A 147 -2.82 16.57 -7.96
C LEU A 147 -4.26 17.04 -7.69
N GLU A 148 -5.07 17.18 -8.74
CA GLU A 148 -6.49 17.53 -8.64
C GLU A 148 -7.26 16.47 -7.83
N LEU A 149 -7.11 15.19 -8.16
CA LEU A 149 -7.78 14.09 -7.45
C LEU A 149 -7.37 14.02 -5.99
N VAL A 150 -6.08 14.26 -5.68
CA VAL A 150 -5.58 14.34 -4.30
C VAL A 150 -6.16 15.56 -3.57
N HIS A 151 -6.24 16.72 -4.22
CA HIS A 151 -6.83 17.93 -3.64
C HIS A 151 -8.30 17.71 -3.26
N VAL A 152 -9.10 17.15 -4.17
CA VAL A 152 -10.51 16.81 -3.93
C VAL A 152 -10.63 15.80 -2.79
N ALA A 153 -9.81 14.75 -2.79
CA ALA A 153 -9.78 13.74 -1.73
C ALA A 153 -9.44 14.34 -0.35
N LEU A 154 -8.51 15.30 -0.28
CA LEU A 154 -8.15 16.00 0.95
C LEU A 154 -9.21 16.99 1.40
N ARG A 155 -9.87 17.69 0.46
CA ARG A 155 -10.94 18.65 0.74
C ARG A 155 -12.17 17.96 1.30
N ASP A 156 -12.55 16.82 0.72
CA ASP A 156 -13.76 16.08 1.06
C ASP A 156 -13.49 15.01 2.15
N ASP A 157 -12.24 14.92 2.63
CA ASP A 157 -11.70 13.88 3.54
C ASP A 157 -12.03 12.44 3.12
N VAL A 158 -12.04 12.18 1.81
CA VAL A 158 -12.27 10.86 1.21
C VAL A 158 -10.93 10.17 0.96
N VAL A 159 -10.74 8.98 1.52
CA VAL A 159 -9.55 8.16 1.27
C VAL A 159 -9.67 7.46 -0.09
N LEU A 160 -8.63 7.55 -0.93
CA LEU A 160 -8.57 6.88 -2.23
C LEU A 160 -7.48 5.79 -2.24
N SER A 161 -7.69 4.73 -3.00
CA SER A 161 -6.61 3.81 -3.39
C SER A 161 -5.97 4.23 -4.72
N LYS A 162 -4.74 3.74 -4.99
CA LYS A 162 -4.08 3.97 -6.29
C LYS A 162 -4.91 3.44 -7.47
N ARG A 163 -5.67 2.36 -7.26
CA ARG A 163 -6.60 1.82 -8.25
C ARG A 163 -7.80 2.74 -8.47
N ASP A 164 -8.35 3.32 -7.41
CA ASP A 164 -9.46 4.27 -7.54
C ASP A 164 -9.05 5.47 -8.38
N ILE A 165 -7.82 5.96 -8.20
CA ILE A 165 -7.24 7.02 -9.03
C ILE A 165 -7.14 6.58 -10.48
N TYR A 166 -6.56 5.40 -10.76
CA TYR A 166 -6.46 4.87 -12.12
C TYR A 166 -7.83 4.75 -12.81
N TYR A 167 -8.86 4.30 -12.09
CA TYR A 167 -10.22 4.19 -12.64
C TYR A 167 -10.94 5.51 -12.85
N ARG A 168 -10.42 6.64 -12.35
CA ARG A 168 -11.01 7.97 -12.65
C ARG A 168 -10.81 8.36 -14.11
N ASP A 169 -9.72 7.94 -14.74
CA ASP A 169 -9.42 8.24 -16.14
C ASP A 169 -8.44 7.23 -16.77
N PRO A 170 -8.88 5.99 -17.07
CA PRO A 170 -7.99 4.97 -17.64
C PRO A 170 -7.39 5.36 -18.98
N ALA A 171 -8.12 6.15 -19.78
CA ALA A 171 -7.67 6.62 -21.09
C ALA A 171 -6.50 7.60 -20.97
N LEU A 172 -6.55 8.51 -19.99
CA LEU A 172 -5.43 9.40 -19.71
C LEU A 172 -4.25 8.64 -19.10
N PHE A 173 -4.47 7.77 -18.12
CA PHE A 173 -3.36 7.16 -17.38
C PHE A 173 -2.63 6.05 -18.13
N GLY A 174 -3.32 5.34 -19.04
CA GLY A 174 -2.80 4.21 -19.80
C GLY A 174 -2.55 2.97 -18.92
N SER A 175 -1.59 3.04 -17.99
CA SER A 175 -1.26 1.95 -17.07
C SER A 175 -1.27 2.39 -15.61
N GLN A 176 -1.68 1.48 -14.72
CA GLN A 176 -1.62 1.69 -13.28
C GLN A 176 -0.18 1.96 -12.79
N ALA A 177 0.84 1.45 -13.48
CA ALA A 177 2.24 1.67 -13.13
C ALA A 177 2.65 3.15 -13.20
N TYR A 178 2.08 3.93 -14.13
CA TYR A 178 2.33 5.37 -14.20
C TYR A 178 1.72 6.11 -13.01
N VAL A 179 0.46 5.78 -12.66
CA VAL A 179 -0.23 6.33 -11.48
C VAL A 179 0.57 6.02 -10.22
N ASP A 180 0.99 4.76 -10.06
CA ASP A 180 1.75 4.32 -8.90
C ASP A 180 3.06 5.10 -8.74
N ARG A 181 3.78 5.32 -9.84
CA ARG A 181 5.04 6.08 -9.88
C ARG A 181 4.82 7.55 -9.57
N TYR A 182 3.86 8.22 -10.22
CA TYR A 182 3.65 9.65 -10.02
C TYR A 182 3.14 9.98 -8.62
N ILE A 183 2.30 9.14 -8.03
CA ILE A 183 1.90 9.29 -6.61
C ILE A 183 3.13 9.23 -5.70
N ASP A 184 4.04 8.30 -5.94
CA ASP A 184 5.27 8.16 -5.15
C ASP A 184 6.22 9.35 -5.35
N ASP A 185 6.39 9.82 -6.58
CA ASP A 185 7.21 11.01 -6.89
C ASP A 185 6.59 12.29 -6.28
N ILE A 186 5.26 12.45 -6.27
CA ILE A 186 4.57 13.58 -5.62
C ILE A 186 4.75 13.54 -4.09
N ALA A 187 4.52 12.38 -3.47
CA ALA A 187 4.72 12.22 -2.02
C ALA A 187 6.17 12.58 -1.63
N TYR A 188 7.13 12.11 -2.42
CA TYR A 188 8.54 12.43 -2.22
C TYR A 188 8.86 13.91 -2.45
N THR A 189 8.25 14.54 -3.47
CA THR A 189 8.40 15.97 -3.76
C THR A 189 7.92 16.83 -2.60
N PHE A 190 6.79 16.46 -1.98
CA PHE A 190 6.22 17.17 -0.84
C PHE A 190 6.90 16.85 0.49
N GLY A 191 7.79 15.86 0.54
CA GLY A 191 8.44 15.40 1.77
C GLY A 191 7.45 14.75 2.73
N THR A 192 6.42 14.09 2.21
CA THR A 192 5.31 13.53 2.97
C THR A 192 5.11 12.05 2.69
N THR A 193 4.25 11.38 3.46
CA THR A 193 3.87 9.98 3.23
C THR A 193 2.65 9.89 2.32
N ARG A 194 2.40 8.71 1.72
CA ARG A 194 1.23 8.51 0.85
C ARG A 194 -0.08 8.74 1.60
N SER A 195 -0.16 8.31 2.86
CA SER A 195 -1.33 8.49 3.72
C SER A 195 -1.66 9.97 3.95
N ALA A 196 -0.65 10.85 3.93
CA ALA A 196 -0.86 12.29 4.04
C ALA A 196 -1.44 12.91 2.75
N LEU A 197 -1.35 12.23 1.60
CA LEU A 197 -2.07 12.57 0.37
C LEU A 197 -3.53 12.08 0.38
N ASN A 198 -4.02 11.54 1.50
CA ASN A 198 -5.28 10.78 1.57
C ASN A 198 -5.33 9.57 0.61
N ILE A 199 -4.16 9.05 0.22
CA ILE A 199 -4.05 7.85 -0.61
C ILE A 199 -3.60 6.70 0.30
N THR A 200 -4.39 5.65 0.40
CA THR A 200 -4.04 4.47 1.19
C THR A 200 -4.36 3.21 0.40
N ALA A 201 -3.57 2.15 0.58
CA ALA A 201 -3.94 0.85 0.05
C ALA A 201 -5.26 0.43 0.71
N ALA A 202 -6.28 0.10 -0.10
CA ALA A 202 -7.50 -0.46 0.44
C ALA A 202 -7.15 -1.71 1.28
N ALA A 203 -7.60 -1.74 2.53
CA ALA A 203 -7.45 -2.91 3.37
C ALA A 203 -8.13 -4.07 2.64
N LYS A 204 -7.34 -5.09 2.31
CA LYS A 204 -7.82 -6.32 1.66
C LYS A 204 -7.59 -7.55 2.53
N GLY A 205 -6.83 -7.40 3.61
CA GLY A 205 -6.49 -8.51 4.49
C GLY A 205 -7.69 -9.08 5.23
N LEU A 206 -7.61 -10.36 5.57
CA LEU A 206 -8.60 -11.08 6.37
C LEU A 206 -7.96 -11.56 7.68
N ILE A 207 -8.77 -11.60 8.73
CA ILE A 207 -8.40 -12.08 10.06
C ILE A 207 -9.47 -13.04 10.61
N VAL A 208 -9.00 -14.11 11.28
CA VAL A 208 -9.80 -15.04 12.09
C VAL A 208 -9.04 -15.43 13.35
N GLY A 209 -9.74 -15.87 14.40
CA GLY A 209 -9.11 -16.51 15.56
C GLY A 209 -9.64 -16.05 16.91
N ALA A 210 -8.86 -16.30 17.95
CA ALA A 210 -9.23 -16.14 19.35
C ALA A 210 -9.16 -14.69 19.89
N ALA A 211 -9.52 -13.70 19.08
CA ALA A 211 -9.46 -12.28 19.44
C ALA A 211 -10.82 -11.57 19.37
N VAL A 212 -11.00 -10.56 20.21
CA VAL A 212 -12.12 -9.62 20.15
C VAL A 212 -11.57 -8.20 20.13
N PHE A 213 -11.96 -7.43 19.11
CA PHE A 213 -11.54 -6.04 18.98
C PHE A 213 -12.65 -5.09 19.43
N CYS A 214 -12.32 -4.12 20.27
CA CYS A 214 -13.22 -3.05 20.65
C CYS A 214 -12.93 -1.82 19.80
N ARG A 215 -13.92 -1.31 19.08
CA ARG A 215 -13.80 -0.07 18.30
C ARG A 215 -14.03 1.15 19.18
N LYS A 216 -13.58 2.32 18.68
CA LYS A 216 -13.77 3.61 19.34
C LYS A 216 -15.24 4.03 19.48
N ASP A 217 -16.11 3.51 18.61
CA ASP A 217 -17.57 3.70 18.67
C ASP A 217 -18.26 2.77 19.70
N GLY A 218 -17.51 1.91 20.38
CA GLY A 218 -18.00 0.94 21.36
C GLY A 218 -18.49 -0.38 20.74
N SER A 219 -18.50 -0.53 19.42
CA SER A 219 -18.85 -1.80 18.77
C SER A 219 -17.73 -2.84 18.92
N LEU A 220 -18.12 -4.12 18.96
CA LEU A 220 -17.22 -5.25 19.10
C LEU A 220 -17.08 -6.02 17.78
N ILE A 221 -15.85 -6.38 17.43
CA ILE A 221 -15.53 -7.26 16.31
C ILE A 221 -15.02 -8.58 16.87
N GLU A 222 -15.85 -9.61 16.82
CA GLU A 222 -15.45 -10.97 17.19
C GLU A 222 -14.94 -11.71 15.97
N VAL A 223 -13.66 -12.06 15.95
CA VAL A 223 -13.04 -12.81 14.81
C VAL A 223 -13.01 -14.33 15.05
N ARG A 224 -13.59 -14.79 16.16
CA ARG A 224 -13.65 -16.20 16.57
C ARG A 224 -14.78 -16.98 15.92
N ASN A 225 -15.93 -16.35 15.70
CA ASN A 225 -17.16 -17.07 15.34
C ASN A 225 -17.34 -17.24 13.83
N ASP A 226 -16.64 -16.44 13.02
CA ASP A 226 -16.74 -16.48 11.57
C ASP A 226 -15.46 -17.05 10.95
N ASN A 227 -15.55 -18.27 10.42
CA ASN A 227 -14.44 -18.92 9.72
C ASN A 227 -14.25 -18.40 8.28
N ARG A 228 -15.12 -17.52 7.77
CA ARG A 228 -14.96 -16.88 6.46
C ARG A 228 -13.92 -15.76 6.47
N GLY A 229 -13.54 -15.30 7.66
CA GLY A 229 -12.63 -14.18 7.86
C GLY A 229 -13.33 -12.84 7.84
N VAL A 230 -12.96 -12.00 8.80
CA VAL A 230 -13.38 -10.60 8.88
C VAL A 230 -12.32 -9.76 8.18
N LEU A 231 -12.72 -8.69 7.49
CA LEU A 231 -11.78 -7.74 6.94
C LEU A 231 -10.92 -7.14 8.07
N VAL A 232 -9.60 -7.07 7.86
CA VAL A 232 -8.67 -6.46 8.80
C VAL A 232 -9.15 -5.05 9.15
N PRO A 233 -9.53 -4.78 10.41
CA PRO A 233 -9.98 -3.45 10.80
C PRO A 233 -8.79 -2.46 10.81
N PRO A 234 -8.97 -1.23 10.32
CA PRO A 234 -7.97 -0.18 10.45
C PRO A 234 -7.62 0.05 11.93
N LEU A 235 -6.33 0.11 12.27
CA LEU A 235 -5.89 0.30 13.65
C LEU A 235 -6.39 1.63 14.25
N ALA A 236 -6.62 2.64 13.40
CA ALA A 236 -7.17 3.93 13.77
C ALA A 236 -8.59 3.83 14.37
N ASP A 237 -9.36 2.80 14.02
CA ASP A 237 -10.73 2.61 14.49
C ASP A 237 -10.79 1.79 15.79
N LEU A 238 -9.69 1.14 16.16
CA LEU A 238 -9.61 0.27 17.32
C LEU A 238 -9.30 1.06 18.59
N LEU A 239 -10.01 0.74 19.67
CA LEU A 239 -9.71 1.19 21.02
C LEU A 239 -8.77 0.20 21.72
N SER A 240 -9.12 -1.08 21.72
CA SER A 240 -8.37 -2.17 22.37
C SER A 240 -8.61 -3.52 21.70
N ALA A 241 -7.82 -4.52 22.06
CA ALA A 241 -8.02 -5.92 21.68
C ALA A 241 -7.89 -6.83 22.90
N ASP A 242 -8.84 -7.74 23.07
CA ASP A 242 -8.71 -8.85 24.01
C ASP A 242 -7.96 -10.00 23.34
N LEU A 243 -6.74 -10.23 23.82
CA LEU A 243 -5.83 -11.28 23.36
C LEU A 243 -5.53 -12.31 24.47
N THR A 244 -6.35 -12.38 25.52
CA THR A 244 -6.10 -13.20 26.72
C THR A 244 -5.80 -14.66 26.40
N ASN A 245 -6.47 -15.22 25.38
CA ASN A 245 -6.31 -16.61 24.98
C ASN A 245 -5.27 -16.83 23.87
N VAL A 246 -4.76 -15.75 23.26
CA VAL A 246 -3.92 -15.81 22.06
C VAL A 246 -2.47 -16.15 22.46
N LYS A 247 -1.95 -17.24 21.90
CA LYS A 247 -0.57 -17.71 22.11
C LYS A 247 0.31 -17.49 20.90
N TRP A 248 -0.28 -17.47 19.71
CA TRP A 248 0.45 -17.35 18.46
C TRP A 248 -0.40 -16.66 17.39
N VAL A 249 0.29 -16.08 16.40
CA VAL A 249 -0.29 -15.49 15.20
C VAL A 249 0.33 -16.18 13.99
N LEU A 250 -0.51 -16.63 13.07
CA LEU A 250 -0.14 -17.24 11.80
C LEU A 250 -0.44 -16.28 10.65
N VAL A 251 0.60 -15.81 9.98
CA VAL A 251 0.49 -15.00 8.77
C VAL A 251 0.55 -15.93 7.56
N VAL A 252 -0.49 -15.93 6.74
CA VAL A 252 -0.61 -16.78 5.55
C VAL A 252 -0.59 -15.93 4.29
N GLU A 253 0.27 -16.26 3.34
CA GLU A 253 0.39 -15.52 2.08
C GLU A 253 -0.93 -15.53 1.28
N LYS A 254 -1.40 -16.74 0.93
CA LYS A 254 -2.52 -16.95 0.02
C LYS A 254 -3.85 -17.04 0.75
N GLU A 255 -4.87 -16.38 0.19
CA GLU A 255 -6.25 -16.46 0.71
C GLU A 255 -6.80 -17.88 0.64
N ALA A 256 -6.50 -18.63 -0.41
CA ALA A 256 -6.97 -20.01 -0.57
C ALA A 256 -6.47 -20.90 0.60
N THR A 257 -5.18 -20.81 0.93
CA THR A 257 -4.58 -21.53 2.06
C THR A 257 -5.17 -21.09 3.39
N PHE A 258 -5.37 -19.78 3.58
CA PHE A 258 -6.04 -19.23 4.76
C PHE A 258 -7.44 -19.81 4.94
N ARG A 259 -8.25 -19.86 3.87
CA ARG A 259 -9.61 -20.42 3.90
C ARG A 259 -9.61 -21.93 4.14
N SER A 260 -8.64 -22.64 3.57
CA SER A 260 -8.45 -24.08 3.81
C SER A 260 -8.20 -24.35 5.30
N ILE A 261 -7.26 -23.63 5.93
CA ILE A 261 -6.97 -23.74 7.37
C ILE A 261 -8.20 -23.39 8.22
N ALA A 262 -8.94 -22.33 7.87
CA ALA A 262 -10.15 -21.93 8.60
C ALA A 262 -11.30 -22.94 8.48
N SER A 263 -11.28 -23.78 7.44
CA SER A 263 -12.29 -24.83 7.20
C SER A 263 -11.84 -26.21 7.66
N SER A 264 -10.58 -26.36 8.09
CA SER A 264 -10.01 -27.65 8.49
C SER A 264 -10.27 -27.95 9.99
N PRO A 265 -10.09 -29.22 10.43
CA PRO A 265 -10.07 -29.59 11.84
C PRO A 265 -9.21 -28.69 12.76
N PHE A 266 -8.13 -28.10 12.22
CA PHE A 266 -7.25 -27.18 12.94
C PHE A 266 -7.97 -25.90 13.41
N TRP A 267 -9.12 -25.55 12.82
CA TRP A 267 -9.96 -24.44 13.24
C TRP A 267 -10.24 -24.41 14.75
N LYS A 268 -10.41 -25.58 15.39
CA LYS A 268 -10.67 -25.66 16.84
C LYS A 268 -9.50 -25.13 17.67
N VAL A 269 -8.27 -25.41 17.24
CA VAL A 269 -7.04 -24.90 17.89
C VAL A 269 -6.86 -23.42 17.57
N LEU A 270 -7.04 -23.05 16.30
CA LEU A 270 -6.93 -21.66 15.84
C LEU A 270 -7.93 -20.73 16.54
N SER A 271 -9.21 -21.07 16.56
CA SER A 271 -10.27 -20.25 17.17
C SER A 271 -10.17 -20.15 18.70
N SER A 272 -9.47 -21.08 19.36
CA SER A 272 -9.30 -21.06 20.81
C SER A 272 -8.01 -20.37 21.28
N ARG A 273 -6.89 -20.55 20.57
CA ARG A 273 -5.55 -20.09 21.03
C ARG A 273 -4.74 -19.30 20.00
N GLY A 274 -5.18 -19.20 18.76
CA GLY A 274 -4.42 -18.59 17.67
C GLY A 274 -5.14 -17.43 17.01
N ILE A 275 -4.40 -16.70 16.17
CA ILE A 275 -4.95 -15.78 15.18
C ILE A 275 -4.36 -16.17 13.83
N ALA A 276 -5.15 -16.19 12.76
CA ALA A 276 -4.64 -16.25 11.40
C ALA A 276 -4.93 -14.92 10.70
N ILE A 277 -3.95 -14.42 9.93
CA ILE A 277 -4.04 -13.20 9.14
C ILE A 277 -3.54 -13.50 7.73
N THR A 278 -4.23 -13.01 6.72
CA THR A 278 -3.72 -13.00 5.33
C THR A 278 -3.89 -11.63 4.73
N ALA A 279 -2.89 -11.16 3.97
CA ALA A 279 -3.00 -9.94 3.17
C ALA A 279 -3.22 -10.23 1.68
N LYS A 280 -3.49 -11.50 1.32
CA LYS A 280 -3.68 -11.96 -0.06
C LYS A 280 -2.45 -11.61 -0.93
N GLY A 281 -1.29 -12.14 -0.55
CA GLY A 281 0.02 -11.82 -1.11
C GLY A 281 0.74 -10.72 -0.34
N TYR A 282 1.33 -9.76 -1.06
CA TYR A 282 2.06 -8.64 -0.47
C TYR A 282 1.19 -7.85 0.53
N PRO A 283 1.74 -7.54 1.73
CA PRO A 283 0.96 -6.98 2.81
C PRO A 283 0.62 -5.51 2.59
N ASP A 284 -0.66 -5.18 2.84
CA ASP A 284 -1.11 -3.80 2.93
C ASP A 284 -0.74 -3.19 4.30
N ILE A 285 -0.82 -1.86 4.40
CA ILE A 285 -0.45 -1.12 5.61
C ILE A 285 -1.34 -1.56 6.79
N ALA A 286 -2.65 -1.68 6.59
CA ALA A 286 -3.58 -2.07 7.64
C ALA A 286 -3.25 -3.45 8.26
N SER A 287 -2.86 -4.42 7.43
CA SER A 287 -2.45 -5.76 7.86
C SER A 287 -1.14 -5.73 8.66
N ARG A 288 -0.19 -4.87 8.27
CA ARG A 288 1.09 -4.70 8.99
C ARG A 288 0.89 -3.96 10.31
N ASP A 289 0.11 -2.89 10.32
CA ASP A 289 -0.25 -2.12 11.50
C ASP A 289 -0.94 -3.00 12.53
N LEU A 290 -1.94 -3.78 12.10
CA LEU A 290 -2.65 -4.69 12.98
C LEU A 290 -1.73 -5.78 13.51
N LEU A 291 -0.92 -6.41 12.65
CA LEU A 291 0.02 -7.43 13.09
C LEU A 291 1.01 -6.88 14.12
N ASN A 292 1.62 -5.72 13.86
CA ASN A 292 2.54 -5.06 14.80
C ASN A 292 1.84 -4.72 16.13
N PHE A 293 0.59 -4.24 16.08
CA PHE A 293 -0.22 -3.98 17.27
C PHE A 293 -0.53 -5.25 18.08
N LEU A 294 -0.79 -6.39 17.43
CA LEU A 294 -1.10 -7.65 18.12
C LEU A 294 0.12 -8.22 18.86
N VAL A 295 1.33 -7.92 18.40
CA VAL A 295 2.57 -8.57 18.85
C VAL A 295 3.44 -7.67 19.72
N THR A 296 3.21 -6.37 19.67
CA THR A 296 3.91 -5.38 20.48
C THR A 296 3.16 -5.19 21.80
N PRO A 297 3.76 -5.47 22.97
CA PRO A 297 3.08 -5.33 24.25
C PRO A 297 2.63 -3.88 24.51
N THR A 298 1.33 -3.67 24.65
CA THR A 298 0.75 -2.36 24.97
C THR A 298 -0.39 -2.49 25.97
N ILE A 299 -0.75 -1.40 26.64
CA ILE A 299 -1.94 -1.37 27.51
C ILE A 299 -3.21 -1.73 26.73
N ARG A 300 -3.27 -1.33 25.44
CA ARG A 300 -4.42 -1.55 24.55
C ARG A 300 -4.63 -3.02 24.17
N ASN A 301 -3.62 -3.88 24.31
CA ASN A 301 -3.71 -5.30 24.01
C ASN A 301 -3.41 -6.22 25.21
N GLY A 302 -3.42 -5.64 26.43
CA GLY A 302 -3.16 -6.39 27.66
C GLY A 302 -1.71 -6.87 27.83
N PHE A 303 -0.75 -6.18 27.21
CA PHE A 303 0.67 -6.56 27.16
C PHE A 303 0.92 -7.94 26.53
N ALA A 304 0.04 -8.35 25.61
CA ALA A 304 0.22 -9.59 24.87
C ALA A 304 1.45 -9.53 23.96
N SER A 305 2.11 -10.69 23.81
CA SER A 305 3.27 -10.88 22.92
C SER A 305 3.24 -12.29 22.32
N PRO A 306 2.23 -12.62 21.49
CA PRO A 306 2.12 -13.92 20.86
C PRO A 306 3.28 -14.18 19.89
N THR A 307 3.67 -15.45 19.75
CA THR A 307 4.68 -15.84 18.75
C THR A 307 4.12 -15.71 17.34
N VAL A 308 4.89 -15.15 16.41
CA VAL A 308 4.44 -14.93 15.04
C VAL A 308 5.10 -15.94 14.10
N TYR A 309 4.27 -16.60 13.30
CA TYR A 309 4.67 -17.56 12.29
C TYR A 309 4.26 -17.06 10.92
N GLY A 310 5.13 -17.19 9.92
CA GLY A 310 4.77 -16.95 8.53
C GLY A 310 4.77 -18.22 7.70
N LEU A 311 3.69 -18.39 6.94
CA LEU A 311 3.45 -19.48 6.01
C LEU A 311 3.31 -18.90 4.59
N MET A 312 4.37 -19.04 3.80
CA MET A 312 4.52 -18.45 2.46
C MET A 312 4.90 -19.54 1.44
N ASP A 313 4.72 -19.26 0.16
CA ASP A 313 5.23 -20.13 -0.90
C ASP A 313 6.78 -20.19 -0.85
N PHE A 314 7.34 -21.32 -1.28
CA PHE A 314 8.79 -21.45 -1.47
C PHE A 314 9.18 -20.91 -2.84
N ASP A 315 9.16 -19.59 -2.97
CA ASP A 315 9.66 -18.88 -4.15
C ASP A 315 10.25 -17.50 -3.75
N PRO A 316 10.88 -16.76 -4.67
CA PRO A 316 11.49 -15.47 -4.33
C PRO A 316 10.46 -14.40 -3.94
N ASP A 317 9.22 -14.50 -4.39
CA ASP A 317 8.13 -13.57 -4.03
C ASP A 317 7.65 -13.85 -2.60
N GLY A 318 7.42 -15.11 -2.22
CA GLY A 318 7.05 -15.54 -0.88
C GLY A 318 8.10 -15.18 0.17
N ILE A 319 9.39 -15.37 -0.13
CA ILE A 319 10.49 -14.90 0.73
C ILE A 319 10.45 -13.37 0.87
N ALA A 320 10.26 -12.64 -0.23
CA ALA A 320 10.21 -11.18 -0.18
C ALA A 320 8.98 -10.66 0.62
N ILE A 321 7.86 -11.38 0.59
CA ILE A 321 6.68 -11.09 1.41
C ILE A 321 7.01 -11.26 2.90
N MET A 322 7.66 -12.37 3.27
CA MET A 322 8.16 -12.59 4.63
C MET A 322 9.10 -11.46 5.08
N SER A 323 10.09 -11.12 4.25
CA SER A 323 11.04 -10.02 4.54
C SER A 323 10.31 -8.69 4.74
N THR A 324 9.24 -8.43 3.97
CA THR A 324 8.44 -7.20 4.12
C THR A 324 7.78 -7.09 5.50
N TYR A 325 7.32 -8.21 6.08
CA TYR A 325 6.80 -8.21 7.45
C TYR A 325 7.90 -8.05 8.49
N ARG A 326 9.06 -8.68 8.31
CA ARG A 326 10.16 -8.70 9.29
C ARG A 326 10.97 -7.41 9.34
N GLU A 327 11.37 -6.93 8.16
CA GLU A 327 12.37 -5.88 7.97
C GLU A 327 11.76 -4.61 7.35
N GLY A 328 10.54 -4.72 6.82
CA GLY A 328 9.85 -3.62 6.15
C GLY A 328 10.09 -3.60 4.64
N SER A 329 9.51 -2.60 3.97
CA SER A 329 9.66 -2.45 2.52
C SER A 329 10.66 -1.34 2.20
N ILE A 330 11.68 -1.64 1.41
CA ILE A 330 12.64 -0.65 0.89
C ILE A 330 11.90 0.47 0.11
N ALA A 331 10.83 0.10 -0.61
CA ALA A 331 9.99 1.06 -1.32
C ALA A 331 9.28 2.05 -0.36
N LEU A 332 8.98 1.60 0.86
CA LEU A 332 8.28 2.34 1.91
C LEU A 332 9.21 2.75 3.07
N ALA A 333 10.53 2.85 2.87
CA ALA A 333 11.48 3.13 3.94
C ALA A 333 11.23 4.46 4.70
N HIS A 334 10.41 5.36 4.13
CA HIS A 334 9.99 6.63 4.76
C HIS A 334 8.71 6.50 5.60
N GLU A 335 7.97 5.40 5.50
CA GLU A 335 6.72 5.14 6.24
C GLU A 335 6.96 4.48 7.61
N GLY A 336 8.22 4.49 8.08
CA GLY A 336 8.59 4.19 9.47
C GLY A 336 9.03 2.74 9.73
N GLU A 337 10.10 2.60 10.53
CA GLU A 337 10.57 1.34 11.13
C GLU A 337 9.52 0.69 12.06
N THR A 338 8.41 1.37 12.32
CA THR A 338 7.38 1.04 13.32
C THR A 338 6.44 -0.09 12.91
N LEU A 339 6.49 -0.56 11.66
CA LEU A 339 5.58 -1.60 11.12
C LEU A 339 6.24 -2.96 10.89
N CYS A 340 7.41 -3.16 11.50
CA CYS A 340 8.20 -4.37 11.36
C CYS A 340 7.91 -5.34 12.49
N VAL A 341 8.03 -6.64 12.20
CA VAL A 341 7.84 -7.74 13.16
C VAL A 341 9.07 -8.66 13.08
N PRO A 342 10.23 -8.21 13.60
CA PRO A 342 11.50 -8.93 13.45
C PRO A 342 11.49 -10.32 14.09
N GLN A 343 10.63 -10.54 15.10
CA GLN A 343 10.46 -11.82 15.80
C GLN A 343 9.66 -12.87 15.03
N MET A 344 9.17 -12.55 13.82
CA MET A 344 8.43 -13.49 12.99
C MET A 344 9.31 -14.66 12.54
N LYS A 345 8.85 -15.88 12.82
CA LYS A 345 9.51 -17.14 12.47
C LYS A 345 8.98 -17.66 11.14
N TRP A 346 9.85 -18.11 10.26
CA TRP A 346 9.44 -18.76 9.02
C TRP A 346 9.05 -20.21 9.30
N LEU A 347 7.75 -20.50 9.22
CA LEU A 347 7.21 -21.83 9.47
C LEU A 347 7.37 -22.74 8.24
N GLY A 348 7.11 -22.21 7.05
CA GLY A 348 7.16 -22.95 5.80
C GLY A 348 6.58 -22.15 4.65
N LEU A 349 6.59 -22.67 3.42
CA LEU A 349 7.33 -23.83 2.96
C LEU A 349 8.85 -23.56 2.95
N ARG A 350 9.66 -24.61 3.13
CA ARG A 350 11.14 -24.55 3.14
C ARG A 350 11.71 -25.66 2.27
N SER A 351 12.99 -25.57 1.91
CA SER A 351 13.67 -26.61 1.12
C SER A 351 13.55 -28.01 1.72
N GLU A 352 13.57 -28.14 3.06
CA GLU A 352 13.38 -29.41 3.77
C GLU A 352 12.02 -30.06 3.46
N HIS A 353 10.96 -29.26 3.37
CA HIS A 353 9.61 -29.75 3.06
C HIS A 353 9.50 -30.25 1.60
N ILE A 354 10.30 -29.69 0.70
CA ILE A 354 10.32 -30.11 -0.71
C ILE A 354 10.92 -31.50 -0.85
N LEU A 355 12.01 -31.76 -0.11
CA LEU A 355 12.69 -33.06 -0.13
C LEU A 355 11.78 -34.19 0.36
N LEU A 356 10.93 -33.92 1.36
CA LEU A 356 9.98 -34.91 1.89
C LEU A 356 8.89 -35.32 0.89
N VAL A 357 8.56 -34.45 -0.07
CA VAL A 357 7.45 -34.68 -1.01
C VAL A 357 7.90 -35.44 -2.26
N GLN A 358 9.19 -35.40 -2.61
CA GLN A 358 9.76 -36.11 -3.76
C GLN A 358 9.57 -37.63 -3.69
N ASP A 359 9.43 -38.19 -2.49
CA ASP A 359 9.23 -39.63 -2.27
C ASP A 359 7.75 -40.08 -2.40
N THR A 360 6.82 -39.16 -2.67
CA THR A 360 5.38 -39.45 -2.76
C THR A 360 4.88 -39.51 -4.21
N THR A 361 3.97 -40.44 -4.50
CA THR A 361 3.41 -40.69 -5.86
C THR A 361 2.67 -39.49 -6.47
N HIS A 362 2.35 -38.47 -5.67
CA HIS A 362 1.66 -37.24 -6.06
C HIS A 362 2.53 -35.97 -5.93
N GLY A 363 3.83 -36.11 -5.66
CA GLY A 363 4.76 -35.02 -5.35
C GLY A 363 5.09 -34.03 -6.48
N SER A 364 4.32 -34.06 -7.56
CA SER A 364 4.43 -33.13 -8.71
C SER A 364 3.41 -31.99 -8.68
N GLN A 365 2.34 -32.08 -7.86
CA GLN A 365 1.38 -30.99 -7.72
C GLN A 365 1.95 -29.91 -6.79
N GLY A 366 2.23 -28.73 -7.34
CA GLY A 366 2.75 -27.58 -6.60
C GLY A 366 4.28 -27.42 -6.63
N LEU A 367 5.04 -28.38 -7.16
CA LEU A 367 6.48 -28.26 -7.37
C LEU A 367 6.79 -27.82 -8.82
N LEU A 368 7.47 -26.70 -8.99
CA LEU A 368 7.73 -26.07 -10.28
C LEU A 368 9.22 -25.76 -10.47
N ARG A 369 9.66 -25.61 -11.72
CA ARG A 369 11.01 -25.07 -12.01
C ARG A 369 11.01 -23.56 -11.88
N LEU A 370 12.15 -22.99 -11.49
CA LEU A 370 12.33 -21.54 -11.50
C LEU A 370 12.26 -20.99 -12.93
N THR A 371 11.58 -19.86 -13.10
CA THR A 371 11.63 -19.05 -14.32
C THR A 371 12.88 -18.16 -14.33
N ASP A 372 13.18 -17.52 -15.47
CA ASP A 372 14.27 -16.53 -15.54
C ASP A 372 14.04 -15.33 -14.62
N ARG A 373 12.78 -14.91 -14.49
CA ARG A 373 12.36 -13.87 -13.54
C ARG A 373 12.65 -14.29 -12.10
N ASP A 374 12.26 -15.50 -11.73
CA ASP A 374 12.49 -16.03 -10.37
C ASP A 374 13.99 -16.08 -10.08
N ARG A 375 14.79 -16.64 -11.01
CA ARG A 375 16.25 -16.72 -10.87
C ARG A 375 16.90 -15.34 -10.73
N LYS A 376 16.42 -14.34 -11.48
CA LYS A 376 16.94 -12.98 -11.39
C LYS A 376 16.64 -12.37 -10.02
N LYS A 377 15.38 -12.43 -9.59
CA LYS A 377 14.94 -11.89 -8.29
C LYS A 377 15.65 -12.57 -7.12
N ALA A 378 15.75 -13.90 -7.12
CA ALA A 378 16.46 -14.65 -6.09
C ALA A 378 17.95 -14.26 -5.99
N ARG A 379 18.63 -14.04 -7.13
CA ARG A 379 20.03 -13.60 -7.16
C ARG A 379 20.20 -12.19 -6.61
N GLU A 380 19.31 -11.27 -6.98
CA GLU A 380 19.31 -9.89 -6.46
C GLU A 380 19.10 -9.91 -4.94
N MET A 381 18.09 -10.63 -4.45
CA MET A 381 17.83 -10.78 -3.01
C MET A 381 19.01 -11.42 -2.27
N LEU A 382 19.62 -12.47 -2.82
CA LEU A 382 20.77 -13.14 -2.20
C LEU A 382 21.98 -12.19 -2.08
N GLN A 383 22.23 -11.37 -3.09
CA GLN A 383 23.31 -10.37 -3.05
C GLN A 383 23.07 -9.34 -1.94
N ASP A 384 21.84 -8.84 -1.81
CA ASP A 384 21.46 -7.89 -0.77
C ASP A 384 21.65 -8.51 0.63
N TYR A 385 21.18 -9.74 0.83
CA TYR A 385 21.33 -10.45 2.11
C TYR A 385 22.78 -10.76 2.49
N LEU A 386 23.63 -11.11 1.53
CA LEU A 386 25.06 -11.34 1.78
C LEU A 386 25.81 -10.06 2.12
N ALA A 387 25.35 -8.90 1.63
CA ALA A 387 25.91 -7.60 1.96
C ALA A 387 25.48 -7.11 3.35
N SER A 388 24.29 -7.48 3.82
CA SER A 388 23.78 -7.15 5.15
C SER A 388 24.18 -8.22 6.17
N SER A 389 25.31 -8.05 6.87
CA SER A 389 25.89 -9.04 7.82
C SER A 389 25.08 -9.31 9.11
N ALA A 390 23.79 -8.98 9.15
CA ALA A 390 22.93 -9.19 10.31
C ALA A 390 21.72 -10.05 9.89
N THR A 391 21.50 -11.17 10.57
CA THR A 391 20.28 -12.01 10.49
C THR A 391 19.92 -12.70 9.16
N GLY A 392 20.73 -12.54 8.11
CA GLY A 392 20.48 -13.07 6.76
C GLY A 392 20.79 -14.57 6.54
N ASP A 393 21.37 -15.29 7.50
CA ASP A 393 21.92 -16.63 7.25
C ASP A 393 20.86 -17.66 6.82
N GLU A 394 19.69 -17.66 7.45
CA GLU A 394 18.63 -18.62 7.11
C GLU A 394 18.00 -18.31 5.74
N ILE A 395 17.68 -17.04 5.48
CA ILE A 395 17.06 -16.62 4.21
C ILE A 395 18.05 -16.80 3.05
N ALA A 396 19.31 -16.39 3.24
CA ALA A 396 20.36 -16.57 2.25
C ALA A 396 20.59 -18.06 1.94
N SER A 397 20.60 -18.91 2.97
CA SER A 397 20.72 -20.37 2.80
C SER A 397 19.56 -20.95 2.00
N GLU A 398 18.33 -20.54 2.27
CA GLU A 398 17.15 -21.04 1.55
C GLU A 398 17.12 -20.52 0.10
N LEU A 399 17.51 -19.27 -0.16
CA LEU A 399 17.68 -18.73 -1.51
C LEU A 399 18.78 -19.47 -2.29
N GLN A 400 19.90 -19.79 -1.66
CA GLN A 400 20.96 -20.60 -2.26
C GLN A 400 20.47 -22.00 -2.61
N ARG A 401 19.77 -22.68 -1.69
CA ARG A 401 19.18 -24.01 -1.95
C ARG A 401 18.15 -23.95 -3.08
N MET A 402 17.28 -22.93 -3.10
CA MET A 402 16.29 -22.71 -4.16
C MET A 402 16.98 -22.58 -5.53
N LEU A 403 18.00 -21.74 -5.64
CA LEU A 403 18.79 -21.55 -6.85
C LEU A 403 19.53 -22.82 -7.28
N MET A 404 20.13 -23.54 -6.33
CA MET A 404 20.86 -24.79 -6.56
C MET A 404 19.96 -25.91 -7.06
N LEU A 405 18.80 -26.09 -6.42
CA LEU A 405 17.81 -27.09 -6.79
C LEU A 405 17.05 -26.71 -8.07
N ASN A 406 17.04 -25.42 -8.42
CA ASN A 406 16.30 -24.85 -9.56
C ASN A 406 14.79 -25.16 -9.52
N VAL A 407 14.23 -25.19 -8.30
CA VAL A 407 12.81 -25.44 -8.04
C VAL A 407 12.20 -24.34 -7.16
N LYS A 408 10.89 -24.16 -7.29
CA LYS A 408 10.01 -23.44 -6.38
C LYS A 408 8.81 -24.30 -6.03
N ALA A 409 8.18 -24.03 -4.89
CA ALA A 409 7.01 -24.79 -4.46
C ALA A 409 5.89 -23.89 -3.95
N GLU A 410 4.66 -24.16 -4.40
CA GLU A 410 3.46 -23.54 -3.87
C GLU A 410 3.02 -24.21 -2.56
N LEU A 411 2.37 -23.46 -1.65
CA LEU A 411 1.83 -24.00 -0.39
C LEU A 411 0.91 -25.22 -0.58
N GLN A 412 0.22 -25.30 -1.72
CA GLN A 412 -0.61 -26.44 -2.10
C GLN A 412 0.18 -27.75 -2.26
N LEU A 413 1.52 -27.69 -2.33
CA LEU A 413 2.38 -28.89 -2.25
C LEU A 413 2.11 -29.68 -0.96
N LEU A 414 1.76 -29.00 0.14
CA LEU A 414 1.43 -29.65 1.41
C LEU A 414 0.10 -30.40 1.38
N ASP A 415 -0.78 -30.13 0.41
CA ASP A 415 -2.03 -30.88 0.23
C ASP A 415 -1.76 -32.29 -0.34
N ALA A 416 -0.61 -32.50 -0.99
CA ALA A 416 -0.19 -33.83 -1.45
C ALA A 416 0.21 -34.75 -0.27
N ILE A 417 0.52 -34.17 0.89
CA ILE A 417 0.77 -34.92 2.13
C ILE A 417 -0.54 -34.96 2.91
N PRO A 418 -1.04 -36.16 3.31
CA PRO A 418 -2.20 -36.26 4.19
C PRO A 418 -1.99 -35.41 5.46
N ASN A 419 -2.88 -34.43 5.66
CA ASN A 419 -2.82 -33.47 6.76
C ASN A 419 -1.50 -32.70 6.84
N GLY A 420 -0.81 -32.45 5.71
CA GLY A 420 0.52 -31.84 5.69
C GLY A 420 0.58 -30.47 6.37
N ILE A 421 -0.36 -29.58 6.01
CA ILE A 421 -0.49 -28.25 6.64
C ILE A 421 -0.80 -28.38 8.13
N GLU A 422 -1.69 -29.29 8.52
CA GLU A 422 -2.10 -29.46 9.91
C GLU A 422 -0.97 -29.99 10.77
N ARG A 423 -0.22 -30.99 10.31
CA ARG A 423 0.94 -31.53 11.01
C ARG A 423 2.04 -30.48 11.19
N LEU A 424 2.26 -29.65 10.16
CA LEU A 424 3.21 -28.54 10.24
C LEU A 424 2.79 -27.55 11.33
N LEU A 425 1.51 -27.17 11.34
CA LEU A 425 0.95 -26.24 12.31
C LEU A 425 0.94 -26.81 13.72
N GLU A 426 0.51 -28.05 13.91
CA GLU A 426 0.49 -28.74 15.20
C GLU A 426 1.89 -28.86 15.78
N THR A 427 2.90 -29.21 14.96
CA THR A 427 4.29 -29.29 15.41
C THR A 427 4.78 -27.93 15.89
N ALA A 428 4.50 -26.86 15.14
CA ALA A 428 4.94 -25.52 15.49
C ALA A 428 4.25 -24.95 16.74
N VAL A 429 2.98 -25.29 16.94
CA VAL A 429 2.20 -24.85 18.11
C VAL A 429 2.58 -25.67 19.35
N ALA A 430 2.77 -26.99 19.22
CA ALA A 430 3.15 -27.87 20.32
C ALA A 430 4.53 -27.54 20.91
N VAL A 431 5.49 -27.11 20.07
CA VAL A 431 6.83 -26.67 20.51
C VAL A 431 6.78 -25.45 21.45
N ASN A 432 5.70 -24.67 21.44
CA ASN A 432 5.52 -23.54 22.35
C ASN A 432 4.71 -23.89 23.63
N GLU A 433 4.19 -25.12 23.76
CA GLU A 433 3.52 -25.59 24.98
C GLU A 433 4.45 -26.36 25.92
N ALA A 434 5.62 -26.79 25.42
CA ALA A 434 6.71 -27.42 26.17
C ALA A 434 7.74 -26.37 26.62
#